data_AF-A0A5K7SC68-F1
#
_entry.id   AF-A0A5K7SC68-F1
#
_cell.length_a   1.000
_cell.length_b   1.000
_cell.length_c   1.000
_cell.angle_alpha   90.00
_cell.angle_beta   90.00
_cell.angle_gamma   90.00
#
_symmetry.space_group_name_H-M   'P 1'
#
loop_
_entity.id
_entity.type
_entity.pdbx_description
1 polymer ?
#
loop_
_entity_poly.entity_id
_entity_poly.type
_entity_poly.pdbx_seq_one_letter_code
_entity_poly.pdbx_strand_id
1 'polypeptide(L)'
;MRKSFTLSVLFAVVFGIAIAWIDSQPNWDDSGISTFLVLLVSMLAGYMAESKPWLIALAVGIWIPIYGIILVQNFGSLLALLPGFIGAYTGWWIAKILTVE
;
A
#
# COMPACT_ATOMS: atom_id res chain seq x y z
N MET A 1 -22.16 4.39 5.09
CA MET A 1 -21.50 3.13 5.55
C MET A 1 -20.50 3.50 6.63
N ARG A 2 -20.51 2.83 7.79
CA ARG A 2 -19.54 3.13 8.86
C ARG A 2 -18.17 2.60 8.42
N LYS A 3 -17.25 3.49 8.10
CA LYS A 3 -15.88 3.14 7.74
C LYS A 3 -15.17 2.52 8.95
N SER A 4 -14.54 1.37 8.75
CA SER A 4 -13.87 0.62 9.82
C SER A 4 -12.37 0.59 9.56
N PHE A 5 -11.60 1.13 10.51
CA PHE A 5 -10.15 1.10 10.46
C PHE A 5 -9.61 -0.34 10.33
N THR A 6 -10.17 -1.27 11.10
CA THR A 6 -9.77 -2.68 11.05
C THR A 6 -10.00 -3.30 9.68
N LEU A 7 -11.14 -3.03 9.03
CA LEU A 7 -11.40 -3.53 7.67
C LEU A 7 -10.43 -2.92 6.66
N SER A 8 -10.06 -1.65 6.84
CA SER A 8 -9.10 -0.96 5.97
C SER A 8 -7.70 -1.55 6.10
N VAL A 9 -7.27 -1.91 7.32
CA VAL A 9 -6.00 -2.60 7.56
C VAL A 9 -6.02 -4.02 6.98
N LEU A 10 -7.09 -4.78 7.19
CA LEU A 10 -7.22 -6.13 6.60
C LEU A 10 -7.16 -6.08 5.08
N PHE A 11 -7.90 -5.14 4.47
CA PHE A 11 -7.84 -4.88 3.03
C PHE A 11 -6.40 -4.54 2.59
N ALA A 12 -5.74 -3.60 3.28
CA ALA A 12 -4.37 -3.18 2.97
C ALA A 12 -3.38 -4.35 3.01
N VAL A 13 -3.44 -5.20 4.05
CA VAL A 13 -2.55 -6.36 4.20
C VAL A 13 -2.78 -7.38 3.09
N VAL A 14 -4.04 -7.74 2.82
CA VAL A 14 -4.37 -8.75 1.79
C VAL A 14 -3.86 -8.31 0.42
N PHE A 15 -4.15 -7.07 0.02
CA PHE A 15 -3.70 -6.57 -1.27
C PHE A 15 -2.19 -6.31 -1.29
N GLY A 16 -1.58 -5.85 -0.20
CA GLY A 16 -0.13 -5.68 -0.11
C GLY A 16 0.64 -6.98 -0.31
N ILE A 17 0.19 -8.08 0.32
CA ILE A 17 0.76 -9.42 0.13
C ILE A 17 0.55 -9.88 -1.32
N ALA A 18 -0.65 -9.71 -1.87
CA ALA A 18 -0.95 -10.11 -3.25
C ALA A 18 -0.05 -9.37 -4.26
N ILE A 19 0.16 -8.07 -4.09
CA ILE A 19 1.05 -7.29 -4.96
C ILE A 19 2.49 -7.77 -4.82
N ALA A 20 3.00 -7.97 -3.61
CA ALA A 20 4.37 -8.45 -3.40
C ALA A 20 4.58 -9.85 -3.99
N TRP A 21 3.57 -10.72 -3.92
CA TRP A 21 3.62 -12.03 -4.56
C TRP A 21 3.68 -11.92 -6.09
N ILE A 22 2.87 -11.06 -6.71
CA ILE A 22 2.91 -10.79 -8.16
C ILE A 22 4.30 -10.24 -8.56
N ASP A 23 4.80 -9.25 -7.82
CA ASP A 23 6.09 -8.59 -8.06
C ASP A 23 7.28 -9.57 -7.95
N SER A 24 7.14 -10.62 -7.14
CA SER A 24 8.16 -11.65 -6.96
C SER A 24 8.17 -12.76 -8.03
N GLN A 25 7.23 -12.76 -8.98
CA GLN A 25 7.15 -13.83 -9.98
C GLN A 25 8.30 -13.76 -11.00
N PRO A 26 8.89 -14.89 -11.41
CA PRO A 26 10.04 -14.91 -12.34
C PRO A 26 9.78 -14.26 -13.70
N ASN A 27 8.52 -14.23 -14.13
CA ASN A 27 8.11 -13.68 -15.42
C ASN A 27 7.56 -12.24 -15.31
N TRP A 28 7.65 -11.61 -14.15
CA TRP A 28 7.19 -10.25 -13.94
C TRP A 28 8.33 -9.26 -14.21
N ASP A 29 8.20 -8.43 -15.24
CA ASP A 29 9.23 -7.46 -15.66
C ASP A 29 8.81 -5.99 -15.53
N ASP A 30 7.60 -5.72 -15.03
CA ASP A 30 7.05 -4.36 -14.92
C ASP A 30 6.84 -3.91 -13.47
N SER A 31 7.89 -3.32 -12.91
CA SER A 31 7.85 -2.68 -11.58
C SER A 31 6.99 -1.42 -11.54
N GLY A 32 6.68 -0.81 -12.70
CA GLY A 32 5.80 0.34 -12.82
C GLY A 32 4.36 -0.01 -12.47
N ILE A 33 3.88 -1.18 -12.92
CA ILE A 33 2.55 -1.69 -12.56
C ILE A 33 2.46 -1.98 -11.06
N SER A 34 3.46 -2.66 -10.47
CA SER A 34 3.51 -2.89 -9.02
C SER A 34 3.45 -1.58 -8.22
N THR A 35 4.24 -0.59 -8.65
CA THR A 35 4.29 0.75 -8.05
C THR A 35 2.92 1.43 -8.10
N PHE A 36 2.24 1.37 -9.26
CA PHE A 36 0.91 1.93 -9.44
C PHE A 36 -0.13 1.22 -8.56
N LEU A 37 -0.08 -0.12 -8.48
CA LEU A 37 -0.98 -0.90 -7.63
C LEU A 37 -0.79 -0.56 -6.14
N VAL A 38 0.45 -0.46 -5.67
CA VAL A 38 0.75 -0.03 -4.28
C VAL A 38 0.14 1.35 -4.02
N LEU A 39 0.34 2.31 -4.92
CA LEU A 39 -0.23 3.65 -4.80
C LEU A 39 -1.76 3.63 -4.74
N LEU A 40 -2.40 2.92 -5.68
CA LEU A 40 -3.85 2.87 -5.79
C LEU A 40 -4.49 2.17 -4.58
N VAL A 41 -3.99 1.00 -4.19
CA VAL A 41 -4.48 0.25 -3.03
C VAL A 41 -4.28 1.04 -1.74
N SER A 42 -3.12 1.66 -1.56
CA SER A 42 -2.85 2.48 -0.38
C SER A 42 -3.78 3.70 -0.33
N MET A 43 -4.08 4.32 -1.47
CA MET A 43 -5.05 5.41 -1.56
C MET A 43 -6.46 4.97 -1.16
N LEU A 44 -6.96 3.86 -1.70
CA LEU A 44 -8.28 3.34 -1.35
C LEU A 44 -8.37 2.97 0.14
N ALA A 45 -7.36 2.26 0.64
CA ALA A 45 -7.30 1.87 2.05
C ALA A 45 -7.17 3.09 2.98
N GLY A 46 -6.37 4.10 2.60
CA GLY A 46 -6.20 5.32 3.36
C GLY A 46 -7.47 6.17 3.43
N TYR A 47 -8.22 6.20 2.32
CA TYR A 47 -9.54 6.82 2.25
C TYR A 47 -10.57 6.14 3.15
N MET A 48 -10.52 4.82 3.26
CA MET A 48 -11.40 4.04 4.13
C MET A 48 -10.99 4.10 5.61
N ALA A 49 -9.70 4.28 5.93
CA ALA A 49 -9.18 4.19 7.28
C ALA A 49 -9.46 5.43 8.14
N GLU A 50 -9.52 6.62 7.53
CA GLU A 50 -9.73 7.96 8.14
C GLU A 50 -8.74 8.39 9.24
N SER A 51 -7.89 7.47 9.71
CA SER A 51 -6.91 7.67 10.76
C SER A 51 -5.65 6.85 10.48
N LYS A 52 -4.51 7.32 11.01
CA LYS A 52 -3.20 6.65 10.95
C LYS A 52 -2.80 6.20 9.52
N PRO A 53 -2.76 7.11 8.52
CA PRO A 53 -2.41 6.77 7.14
C PRO A 53 -1.03 6.09 7.01
N TRP A 54 -0.09 6.40 7.90
CA TRP A 54 1.22 5.74 7.94
C TRP A 54 1.13 4.22 8.20
N LEU A 55 0.18 3.76 9.01
CA LEU A 55 -0.03 2.31 9.23
C LEU A 55 -0.58 1.64 7.98
N ILE A 56 -1.46 2.33 7.24
CA ILE A 56 -1.99 1.83 5.97
C ILE A 56 -0.88 1.74 4.92
N ALA A 57 -0.05 2.78 4.79
CA ALA A 57 1.10 2.78 3.89
C ALA A 57 2.02 1.59 4.15
N LEU A 58 2.35 1.32 5.42
CA LEU A 58 3.16 0.16 5.80
C LEU A 58 2.42 -1.16 5.54
N ALA A 59 1.14 -1.25 5.89
CA ALA A 59 0.35 -2.46 5.71
C ALA A 59 0.24 -2.90 4.24
N VAL A 60 0.28 -1.95 3.29
CA VAL A 60 0.34 -2.26 1.85
C VAL A 60 1.78 -2.45 1.37
N GLY A 61 2.66 -1.49 1.63
CA GLY A 61 3.94 -1.36 0.93
C GLY A 61 5.08 -2.20 1.51
N ILE A 62 5.03 -2.63 2.78
CA ILE A 62 6.19 -3.27 3.44
C ILE A 62 6.53 -4.66 2.87
N TRP A 63 5.57 -5.33 2.24
CA TRP A 63 5.74 -6.69 1.78
C TRP A 63 6.76 -6.78 0.64
N ILE A 64 6.75 -5.84 -0.31
CA ILE A 64 7.73 -5.80 -1.42
C ILE A 64 9.18 -5.78 -0.91
N PRO A 65 9.60 -4.85 -0.03
CA PRO A 65 10.96 -4.87 0.49
C PRO A 65 11.26 -6.05 1.40
N ILE A 66 10.29 -6.58 2.15
CA ILE A 66 10.50 -7.82 2.91
C ILE A 66 10.89 -8.96 1.96
N TYR A 67 10.12 -9.19 0.89
CA TYR A 67 10.42 -10.23 -0.10
C TYR A 67 11.73 -9.94 -0.84
N GLY A 68 11.93 -8.71 -1.32
CA GLY A 68 13.13 -8.31 -2.09
C GLY A 68 14.43 -8.39 -1.29
N ILE A 69 14.42 -8.02 0.00
CA ILE A 69 15.60 -8.09 0.86
C ILE A 69 15.88 -9.55 1.25
N ILE A 70 14.86 -10.30 1.69
CA ILE A 70 15.06 -11.67 2.18
C ILE A 70 15.49 -12.61 1.05
N LEU A 71 14.88 -12.53 -0.14
CA LEU A 71 15.12 -13.49 -1.22
C LEU A 71 16.32 -13.14 -2.10
N VAL A 72 16.54 -11.86 -2.38
CA VAL A 72 17.51 -11.42 -3.40
C VAL A 72 18.43 -10.27 -2.93
N GLN A 73 18.41 -9.92 -1.63
CA GLN A 73 19.24 -8.86 -1.05
C GLN A 73 19.10 -7.50 -1.77
N ASN A 74 17.92 -7.27 -2.36
CA ASN A 74 17.64 -6.05 -3.11
C ASN A 74 17.14 -4.95 -2.18
N PHE A 75 18.05 -4.12 -1.64
CA PHE A 75 17.69 -2.99 -0.79
C PHE A 75 16.98 -1.85 -1.55
N GLY A 76 17.10 -1.80 -2.89
CA GLY A 76 16.40 -0.83 -3.73
C GLY A 76 14.87 -0.97 -3.67
N SER A 77 14.38 -2.16 -3.33
CA SER A 77 12.96 -2.45 -3.09
C SER A 77 12.31 -1.59 -2.00
N LEU A 78 13.10 -0.96 -1.11
CA LEU A 78 12.60 0.01 -0.13
C LEU A 78 11.92 1.22 -0.79
N LEU A 79 12.27 1.55 -2.04
CA LEU A 79 11.61 2.62 -2.79
C LEU A 79 10.12 2.34 -3.02
N ALA A 80 9.67 1.08 -2.97
CA ALA A 80 8.26 0.72 -3.06
C ALA A 80 7.42 1.25 -1.89
N LEU A 81 8.04 1.70 -0.79
CA LEU A 81 7.32 2.38 0.30
C LEU A 81 6.81 3.76 -0.12
N LEU A 82 7.55 4.49 -0.96
CA LEU A 82 7.19 5.84 -1.39
C LEU A 82 5.79 5.93 -2.01
N PRO A 83 5.42 5.14 -3.04
CA PRO A 83 4.06 5.15 -3.58
C PRO A 83 3.01 4.77 -2.54
N GLY A 84 3.33 3.88 -1.60
CA GLY A 84 2.42 3.49 -0.53
C GLY A 84 2.12 4.64 0.43
N PHE A 85 3.14 5.37 0.85
CA PHE A 85 2.99 6.59 1.65
C PHE A 85 2.23 7.68 0.90
N ILE A 86 2.59 7.96 -0.35
CA ILE A 86 1.89 8.94 -1.18
C ILE A 86 0.41 8.57 -1.28
N GLY A 87 0.10 7.34 -1.70
CA GLY A 87 -1.26 6.86 -1.83
C GLY A 87 -2.06 6.98 -0.54
N ALA A 88 -1.57 6.40 0.57
CA ALA A 88 -2.29 6.39 1.84
C ALA A 88 -2.60 7.80 2.37
N TYR A 89 -1.65 8.73 2.27
CA TYR A 89 -1.86 10.12 2.69
C TYR A 89 -2.82 10.86 1.75
N THR A 90 -2.73 10.65 0.44
CA THR A 90 -3.69 11.21 -0.52
C THR A 90 -5.11 10.73 -0.22
N GLY A 91 -5.31 9.41 -0.04
CA GLY A 91 -6.61 8.84 0.27
C GLY A 91 -7.19 9.36 1.58
N TRP A 92 -6.37 9.40 2.63
CA TRP A 92 -6.75 9.97 3.92
C TRP A 92 -7.13 11.45 3.82
N TRP A 93 -6.39 12.24 3.04
CA TRP A 93 -6.67 13.66 2.88
C TRP A 93 -7.98 13.89 2.11
N ILE A 94 -8.25 13.09 1.07
CA ILE A 94 -9.54 13.10 0.36
C ILE A 94 -10.68 12.75 1.33
N ALA A 95 -10.52 11.73 2.18
CA ALA A 95 -11.52 11.36 3.16
C ALA A 95 -11.81 12.53 4.12
N LYS A 96 -10.76 13.17 4.64
CA LYS A 96 -10.87 14.34 5.51
C LYS A 96 -11.67 15.47 4.84
N ILE A 97 -11.34 15.84 3.61
CA ILE A 97 -12.03 16.92 2.89
C ILE A 97 -13.52 16.61 2.73
N LEU A 98 -13.88 15.37 2.41
CA LEU A 98 -15.27 14.96 2.18
C LEU A 98 -16.09 14.75 3.47
N THR A 99 -15.43 14.63 4.62
CA THR A 99 -16.10 14.42 5.92
C THR A 99 -16.22 15.69 6.78
N VAL A 100 -15.63 16.81 6.34
CA VAL A 100 -15.80 18.11 6.99
C VAL A 100 -17.14 18.69 6.54
N GLU A 101 -18.20 18.29 7.24
CA GLU A 101 -19.50 18.97 7.32
C GLU A 101 -19.70 19.53 8.73
#